data_AF-A0A971P4E2-F1
#
_entry.id   AF-A0A971P4E2-F1
#
_cell.length_a   1.000
_cell.length_b   1.000
_cell.length_c   1.000
_cell.angle_alpha   90.00
_cell.angle_beta   90.00
_cell.angle_gamma   90.00
#
_symmetry.space_group_name_H-M   'P 1'
#
loop_
_entity.id
_entity.type
_entity.pdbx_description
1 polymer ?
#
loop_
_entity_poly.entity_id
_entity_poly.type
_entity_poly.pdbx_seq_one_letter_code
_entity_poly.pdbx_strand_id
1 'polypeptide(L)'
;MTTYFKGAFSRCSWCGGRGCNQCPLERQKFEAQLPQPLFTADVNDPGDMELLKEVFGREALEHAFGPDGGGMPGIEQAAAMASLKQMMRKQSL
;
A
#
# COMPACT_ATOMS: atom_id res chain seq x y z
N MET A 1 1.68 12.20 14.75
CA MET A 1 3.08 11.87 15.05
C MET A 1 3.34 10.44 14.61
N THR A 2 3.85 10.26 13.38
CA THR A 2 4.23 8.95 12.83
C THR A 2 5.66 8.65 13.24
N THR A 3 5.84 7.92 14.34
CA THR A 3 7.16 7.38 14.71
C THR A 3 7.54 6.30 13.72
N TYR A 4 8.34 6.67 12.72
CA TYR A 4 9.14 5.75 11.92
C TYR A 4 10.09 5.02 12.86
N PHE A 5 9.76 3.79 13.27
CA PHE A 5 10.68 2.95 14.03
C PHE A 5 11.71 2.29 13.11
N LYS A 6 12.55 3.11 12.43
CA LYS A 6 13.88 2.69 12.00
C LYS A 6 14.67 2.33 13.27
N GLY A 7 14.53 1.10 13.75
CA GLY A 7 15.32 0.57 14.86
C GLY A 7 14.58 -0.25 15.93
N ALA A 8 13.28 -0.50 15.80
CA ALA A 8 12.56 -1.38 16.74
C ALA A 8 13.23 -2.76 16.88
N PHE A 9 13.79 -3.28 15.78
CA PHE A 9 14.53 -4.55 15.75
C PHE A 9 16.06 -4.39 15.89
N SER A 10 16.59 -3.17 15.78
CA SER A 10 18.03 -2.89 16.01
C SER A 10 18.36 -2.71 17.48
N ARG A 11 17.35 -2.65 18.36
CA ARG A 11 17.48 -2.64 19.83
C ARG A 11 16.60 -3.72 20.47
N CYS A 12 16.60 -4.91 19.90
CA CYS A 12 15.92 -6.06 20.52
C CYS A 12 16.35 -6.20 21.99
N SER A 13 15.40 -6.22 22.92
CA SER A 13 15.66 -6.31 24.37
C SER A 13 16.44 -7.56 24.77
N TRP A 14 16.38 -8.61 23.95
CA TRP A 14 17.06 -9.89 24.20
C TRP A 14 18.46 -9.95 23.56
N CYS A 15 18.59 -9.64 22.26
CA CYS A 15 19.89 -9.75 21.56
C CYS A 15 20.66 -8.42 21.45
N GLY A 16 20.10 -7.31 21.92
CA GLY A 16 20.71 -5.98 21.83
C GLY A 16 20.90 -5.49 20.39
N GLY A 17 20.16 -6.03 19.42
CA GLY A 17 20.35 -5.73 18.00
C GLY A 17 21.41 -6.58 17.28
N ARG A 18 22.02 -7.58 17.95
CA ARG A 18 23.00 -8.50 17.34
C ARG A 18 22.39 -9.55 16.38
N GLY A 19 21.06 -9.62 16.31
CA GLY A 19 20.32 -10.54 15.45
C GLY A 19 20.16 -11.93 16.07
N CYS A 20 19.05 -12.16 16.77
CA CYS A 20 18.66 -13.51 17.20
C CYS A 20 17.63 -14.13 16.26
N ASN A 21 17.45 -15.44 16.39
CA ASN A 21 16.52 -16.24 15.60
C ASN A 21 15.06 -15.72 15.65
N GLN A 22 14.70 -15.00 16.71
CA GLN A 22 13.35 -14.44 16.91
C GLN A 22 13.15 -13.07 16.23
N CYS A 23 14.21 -12.30 15.97
CA CYS A 23 14.11 -10.96 15.38
C CYS A 23 13.41 -10.94 14.01
N PRO A 24 13.69 -11.88 13.08
CA PRO A 24 12.98 -11.94 11.80
C PRO A 24 11.48 -12.22 11.96
N LEU A 25 11.10 -13.11 12.88
CA LEU A 25 9.70 -13.48 13.10
C LEU A 25 8.89 -12.31 13.68
N GLU A 26 9.44 -11.59 14.65
CA GLU A 26 8.79 -10.40 15.21
C GLU A 26 8.69 -9.25 14.19
N ARG A 27 9.69 -9.12 13.31
CA ARG A 27 9.60 -8.18 12.18
C ARG A 27 8.45 -8.54 11.24
N GLN A 28 8.35 -9.81 10.85
CA GLN A 28 7.29 -10.26 9.96
C GLN A 28 5.90 -10.06 10.57
N LYS A 29 5.72 -10.35 11.88
CA LYS A 29 4.46 -10.07 12.60
C LYS A 29 4.12 -8.59 12.60
N PHE A 30 5.10 -7.72 12.81
CA PHE A 30 4.91 -6.28 12.81
C PHE A 30 4.57 -5.74 11.41
N GLU A 31 5.31 -6.17 10.39
CA GLU A 31 5.03 -5.79 9.00
C GLU A 31 3.64 -6.27 8.56
N ALA A 32 3.19 -7.43 9.03
CA ALA A 32 1.83 -7.93 8.81
C ALA A 32 0.74 -7.11 9.51
N GLN A 33 1.08 -6.31 10.54
CA GLN A 33 0.13 -5.40 11.20
C GLN A 33 0.01 -4.05 10.47
N LEU A 34 0.96 -3.70 9.60
CA LEU A 34 0.85 -2.46 8.84
C LEU A 34 -0.29 -2.59 7.82
N PRO A 35 -1.11 -1.54 7.65
CA PRO A 35 -2.15 -1.56 6.63
C PRO A 35 -1.48 -1.75 5.27
N GLN A 36 -1.93 -2.75 4.53
CA GLN A 36 -1.45 -2.96 3.16
C GLN A 36 -2.03 -1.87 2.27
N PRO A 37 -1.23 -1.29 1.35
CA PRO A 37 -1.73 -0.28 0.43
C PRO A 37 -2.75 -0.90 -0.54
N LEU A 38 -3.85 -0.18 -0.79
CA LEU A 38 -4.86 -0.60 -1.77
C LEU A 38 -4.34 -0.56 -3.22
N PHE A 39 -3.40 0.34 -3.51
CA PHE A 39 -2.79 0.52 -4.82
C PHE A 39 -1.41 1.16 -4.64
N THR A 40 -0.45 0.81 -5.50
CA THR A 40 0.92 1.35 -5.47
C THR A 40 1.32 1.83 -6.87
N ALA A 41 1.57 3.13 -7.00
CA ALA A 41 1.99 3.78 -8.24
C ALA A 41 3.45 4.25 -8.18
N ASP A 42 4.19 4.10 -9.28
CA ASP A 42 5.46 4.79 -9.50
C ASP A 42 5.20 6.20 -10.02
N VAL A 43 5.69 7.21 -9.30
CA VAL A 43 5.54 8.63 -9.67
C VAL A 43 6.23 8.99 -10.98
N ASN A 44 7.23 8.20 -11.41
CA ASN A 44 7.95 8.41 -12.65
C ASN A 44 7.32 7.68 -13.83
N ASP A 45 6.32 6.83 -13.60
CA ASP A 45 5.57 6.14 -14.64
C ASP A 45 4.25 6.92 -14.89
N PRO A 46 4.13 7.63 -16.02
CA PRO A 46 2.93 8.41 -16.33
C PRO A 46 1.65 7.56 -16.32
N GLY A 47 1.74 6.29 -16.74
CA GLY A 47 0.59 5.42 -16.79
C GLY A 47 0.17 4.93 -15.40
N ASP A 48 1.09 4.82 -14.43
CA ASP A 48 0.71 4.54 -13.04
C ASP A 48 -0.01 5.76 -12.45
N MET A 49 0.43 6.97 -12.80
CA MET A 49 -0.19 8.22 -12.36
C MET A 49 -1.58 8.43 -12.96
N GLU A 50 -1.83 7.97 -14.18
CA GLU A 50 -3.17 7.95 -14.77
C GLU A 50 -4.10 6.99 -14.02
N LEU A 51 -3.67 5.75 -13.79
CA LEU A 51 -4.43 4.78 -13.01
C LEU A 51 -4.72 5.26 -11.58
N LEU A 52 -3.75 5.94 -10.95
CA LEU A 52 -3.93 6.54 -9.64
C LEU A 52 -5.06 7.60 -9.65
N LYS A 53 -5.11 8.45 -10.69
CA LYS A 53 -6.15 9.47 -10.85
C LYS A 53 -7.51 8.86 -11.19
N GLU A 54 -7.55 7.79 -11.97
CA GLU A 54 -8.80 7.08 -12.27
C GLU A 54 -9.49 6.56 -11.00
N VAL A 55 -8.70 6.09 -10.03
CA VAL A 55 -9.24 5.47 -8.81
C VAL A 55 -9.38 6.45 -7.64
N PHE A 56 -8.38 7.30 -7.43
CA PHE A 56 -8.29 8.21 -6.28
C PHE A 56 -8.29 9.69 -6.66
N GLY A 57 -8.61 10.00 -7.92
CA GLY A 57 -8.83 11.37 -8.36
C GLY A 57 -10.07 11.97 -7.73
N ARG A 58 -10.15 13.30 -7.80
CA ARG A 58 -11.26 14.07 -7.20
C ARG A 58 -12.62 13.53 -7.61
N GLU A 59 -12.87 13.40 -8.91
CA GLU A 59 -14.17 12.96 -9.44
C GLU A 59 -14.51 11.53 -9.01
N ALA A 60 -13.52 10.63 -9.02
CA ALA A 60 -13.69 9.25 -8.58
C ALA A 60 -14.06 9.18 -7.09
N LEU A 61 -13.42 9.99 -6.24
CA LEU A 61 -13.73 10.07 -4.81
C LEU A 61 -15.08 10.75 -4.55
N GLU A 62 -15.38 11.85 -5.25
CA GLU A 62 -16.68 12.52 -5.16
C GLU A 62 -17.82 11.59 -5.57
N HIS A 63 -17.62 10.77 -6.61
CA HIS A 63 -18.60 9.77 -7.02
C HIS A 63 -18.70 8.64 -5.98
N ALA A 64 -17.57 8.06 -5.56
CA ALA A 64 -17.56 6.95 -4.61
C ALA A 64 -18.22 7.29 -3.26
N PHE A 65 -18.06 8.52 -2.79
CA PHE A 65 -18.69 9.00 -1.54
C PHE A 65 -19.96 9.84 -1.77
N GLY A 66 -20.46 9.89 -3.01
CA GLY A 66 -21.70 10.56 -3.37
C GLY A 66 -22.95 9.72 -3.07
N PRO A 67 -24.16 10.27 -3.33
CA PRO A 67 -25.43 9.59 -3.04
C PRO A 67 -25.62 8.23 -3.74
N ASP A 68 -25.05 8.09 -4.94
CA ASP A 68 -25.09 6.87 -5.76
C ASP A 68 -23.76 6.10 -5.74
N GLY A 69 -22.87 6.45 -4.80
CA GLY A 69 -21.53 5.92 -4.71
C GLY A 69 -21.47 4.54 -4.07
N GLY A 70 -20.51 3.71 -4.52
CA GLY A 70 -20.22 2.40 -3.93
C GLY A 70 -19.40 2.45 -2.64
N GLY A 71 -19.03 3.64 -2.15
CA GLY A 71 -18.19 3.85 -0.97
C GLY A 71 -16.81 3.20 -1.08
N MET A 72 -16.25 2.84 0.08
CA MET A 72 -14.98 2.11 0.16
C MET A 72 -14.95 0.80 -0.65
N PRO A 73 -16.00 -0.06 -0.64
CA PRO A 73 -16.01 -1.25 -1.48
C PRO A 73 -15.84 -0.97 -2.97
N GLY A 74 -16.43 0.12 -3.48
CA GLY A 74 -16.24 0.55 -4.87
C GLY A 74 -14.81 0.99 -5.16
N ILE A 75 -14.18 1.70 -4.23
CA ILE A 75 -12.77 2.12 -4.33
C ILE A 75 -11.84 0.90 -4.32
N GLU A 76 -12.08 -0.08 -3.44
CA GLU A 76 -11.30 -1.31 -3.36
C GLU A 76 -11.37 -2.11 -4.67
N GLN A 77 -12.56 -2.22 -5.26
CA GLN A 77 -12.75 -2.89 -6.54
C GLN A 77 -12.03 -2.15 -7.68
N ALA A 78 -12.16 -0.82 -7.73
CA ALA A 78 -11.48 0.00 -8.74
C ALA A 78 -9.94 -0.08 -8.59
N ALA A 79 -9.43 -0.06 -7.36
CA ALA A 79 -8.01 -0.20 -7.05
C ALA A 79 -7.46 -1.59 -7.44
N ALA A 80 -8.23 -2.66 -7.22
CA ALA A 80 -7.85 -4.00 -7.65
C ALA A 80 -7.76 -4.09 -9.19
N MET A 81 -8.72 -3.51 -9.91
CA MET A 81 -8.69 -3.44 -11.37
C MET A 81 -7.52 -2.59 -11.89
N ALA A 82 -7.24 -1.46 -11.26
CA ALA A 82 -6.08 -0.62 -11.61
C ALA A 82 -4.77 -1.37 -11.38
N SER A 83 -4.64 -2.11 -10.28
CA SER A 83 -3.48 -2.97 -10.01
C SER A 83 -3.30 -4.03 -11.10
N LEU A 84 -4.39 -4.64 -11.56
CA LEU A 84 -4.37 -5.59 -12.69
C LEU A 84 -3.89 -4.93 -13.98
N LYS A 85 -4.46 -3.77 -14.34
CA LYS A 85 -4.04 -3.00 -15.54
C LYS A 85 -2.56 -2.64 -15.49
N GLN A 86 -2.08 -2.17 -14.33
CA GLN A 86 -0.67 -1.85 -14.11
C GLN A 86 0.24 -3.07 -14.31
N MET A 87 -0.11 -4.21 -13.74
CA MET A 87 0.65 -5.46 -13.90
C MET A 87 0.73 -5.89 -15.36
N MET A 88 -0.40 -5.87 -16.09
CA MET A 88 -0.44 -6.23 -17.50
C MET A 88 0.41 -5.31 -18.38
N ARG A 89 0.36 -3.99 -18.12
CA ARG A 89 1.19 -3.02 -18.85
C ARG A 89 2.68 -3.27 -18.63
N LYS A 90 3.09 -3.49 -17.37
CA LYS A 90 4.50 -3.70 -17.00
C LYS A 90 5.08 -5.03 -17.47
N GLN A 91 4.24 -6.05 -17.71
CA GLN A 91 4.67 -7.32 -18.32
C GLN A 91 4.83 -7.25 -19.85
N SER A 92 4.27 -6.22 -20.49
CA SER A 92 4.29 -6.04 -21.94
C SER A 92 5.47 -5.16 -22.42
N LEU A 93 6.32 -4.73 -21.49
CA LEU A 93 7.55 -3.95 -21.69
C LEU A 93 8.77 -4.84 -21.41
#